data_AF-A0A0R1KB38-F1
#
_entry.id   AF-A0A0R1KB38-F1
#
_cell.length_a   1.000
_cell.length_b   1.000
_cell.length_c   1.000
_cell.angle_alpha   90.00
_cell.angle_beta   90.00
_cell.angle_gamma   90.00
#
_symmetry.space_group_name_H-M   'P 1'
#
loop_
_entity.id
_entity.type
_entity.pdbx_description
1 polymer ?
#
loop_
_entity_poly.entity_id
_entity_poly.type
_entity_poly.pdbx_seq_one_letter_code
_entity_poly.pdbx_strand_id
1 'polypeptide(L)'
;MNQNTSWYNDKKMILNGTTYYRVSTDKWVKASDVYIYVGNNTYVRVYQNTLGELVNAHGSTVSRELKSSTDWKSDRAANINGEKYYRVATNEFVKASDVYEYSYDSPIVSTTKTTVVYDERGNAVSTQLPTNSSYKTDRYEMINGEKYYRIATDQFVKAEDVNL
;
A
#
# COMPACT_ATOMS: atom_id res chain seq x y z
N MET A 1 31.49 3.40 2.09
CA MET A 1 30.14 3.62 2.68
C MET A 1 29.63 2.27 3.13
N ASN A 2 28.99 2.17 4.30
CA ASN A 2 28.45 0.89 4.77
C ASN A 2 27.19 0.54 3.95
N GLN A 3 27.06 -0.72 3.56
CA GLN A 3 25.88 -1.22 2.87
C GLN A 3 24.64 -1.04 3.77
N ASN A 4 23.47 -0.83 3.16
CA ASN A 4 22.16 -0.76 3.83
C ASN A 4 21.93 0.43 4.79
N THR A 5 22.72 1.51 4.68
CA THR A 5 22.41 2.75 5.40
C THR A 5 21.54 3.67 4.54
N SER A 6 20.69 4.47 5.18
CA SER A 6 19.75 5.37 4.51
C SER A 6 20.30 6.80 4.53
N TRP A 7 20.12 7.54 3.43
CA TRP A 7 20.59 8.92 3.30
C TRP A 7 19.51 9.80 2.70
N TYR A 8 19.48 11.06 3.13
CA TYR A 8 18.66 12.06 2.48
C TYR A 8 19.29 12.46 1.15
N ASN A 9 18.46 12.61 0.12
CA ASN A 9 18.84 13.21 -1.14
C ASN A 9 17.95 14.42 -1.42
N ASP A 10 18.55 15.44 -2.04
CA ASP A 10 17.85 16.69 -2.33
C ASP A 10 18.15 17.24 -3.74
N LYS A 11 19.11 16.64 -4.44
CA LYS A 11 19.44 16.98 -5.83
C LYS A 11 19.61 15.73 -6.68
N LYS A 12 19.24 15.87 -7.95
CA LYS A 12 19.47 14.91 -9.03
C LYS A 12 20.39 15.55 -10.07
N MET A 13 21.36 14.79 -10.56
CA MET A 13 22.26 15.20 -11.64
C MET A 13 22.25 14.12 -12.73
N ILE A 14 22.39 14.53 -13.98
CA ILE A 14 22.65 13.63 -15.11
C ILE A 14 24.04 13.97 -15.63
N LEU A 15 24.94 12.98 -15.64
CA LEU A 15 26.31 13.12 -16.15
C LEU A 15 26.57 11.99 -17.14
N ASN A 16 26.81 12.34 -18.41
CA ASN A 16 27.02 11.39 -19.52
C ASN A 16 25.91 10.32 -19.59
N GLY A 17 24.65 10.73 -19.48
CA GLY A 17 23.49 9.84 -19.50
C GLY A 17 23.28 9.00 -18.23
N THR A 18 24.19 9.05 -17.26
CA THR A 18 24.04 8.35 -15.97
C THR A 18 23.39 9.28 -14.95
N THR A 19 22.36 8.81 -14.26
CA THR A 19 21.69 9.56 -13.19
C THR A 19 22.41 9.37 -11.86
N TYR A 20 22.56 10.47 -11.11
CA TYR A 20 23.14 10.50 -9.77
C TYR A 20 22.24 11.24 -8.79
N TYR A 21 22.28 10.83 -7.53
CA TYR A 21 21.62 11.52 -6.41
C TYR A 21 22.66 12.07 -5.44
N ARG A 22 22.46 13.31 -5.00
CA ARG A 22 23.33 13.93 -3.99
C ARG A 22 22.99 13.35 -2.62
N VAL A 23 24.01 12.96 -1.85
CA VAL A 23 23.86 12.38 -0.51
C VAL A 23 24.63 13.16 0.58
N SER A 24 25.48 14.10 0.17
CA SER A 24 26.18 15.05 1.06
C SER A 24 26.72 16.22 0.23
N THR A 25 27.32 17.22 0.88
CA THR A 25 28.05 18.29 0.19
C THR A 25 29.12 17.67 -0.73
N ASP A 26 29.00 17.96 -2.02
CA ASP A 26 29.87 17.45 -3.09
C ASP A 26 29.99 15.91 -3.20
N LYS A 27 29.06 15.16 -2.59
CA LYS A 27 29.01 13.69 -2.71
C LYS A 27 27.75 13.22 -3.42
N TRP A 28 27.95 12.37 -4.40
CA TRP A 28 26.92 11.83 -5.27
C TRP A 28 27.02 10.31 -5.35
N VAL A 29 25.88 9.63 -5.45
CA VAL A 29 25.79 8.18 -5.68
C VAL A 29 25.07 7.92 -6.99
N LYS A 30 25.46 6.85 -7.71
CA LYS A 30 24.76 6.45 -8.94
C LYS A 30 23.36 5.96 -8.59
N ALA A 31 22.37 6.34 -9.40
CA ALA A 31 21.00 5.87 -9.24
C ALA A 31 20.87 4.35 -9.42
N SER A 32 21.80 3.69 -10.11
CA SER A 32 21.83 2.22 -10.24
C SER A 32 22.22 1.49 -8.97
N ASP A 33 22.89 2.18 -8.04
CA ASP A 33 23.48 1.58 -6.83
C ASP A 33 22.57 1.79 -5.60
N VAL A 34 21.45 2.49 -5.77
CA VAL A 34 20.50 2.87 -4.72
C VAL A 34 19.06 2.85 -5.23
N TYR A 35 18.09 2.90 -4.33
CA TYR A 35 16.68 3.13 -4.65
C TYR A 35 16.16 4.31 -3.82
N ILE A 36 15.23 5.08 -4.39
CA ILE A 36 14.56 6.17 -3.69
C ILE A 36 13.34 5.61 -2.97
N TYR A 37 13.14 6.04 -1.73
CA TYR A 37 11.95 5.71 -0.97
C TYR A 37 11.51 6.88 -0.08
N VAL A 38 10.26 6.82 0.34
CA VAL A 38 9.70 7.63 1.42
C VAL A 38 9.40 6.69 2.59
N GLY A 39 9.80 7.06 3.81
CA GLY A 39 9.41 6.33 5.00
C GLY A 39 7.89 6.40 5.17
N ASN A 40 7.23 5.25 5.20
CA ASN A 40 5.78 5.14 5.33
C ASN A 40 5.44 3.88 6.13
N ASN A 41 5.15 4.06 7.42
CA ASN A 41 4.67 2.96 8.26
C ASN A 41 3.18 2.75 7.98
N THR A 42 2.87 1.69 7.28
CA THR A 42 1.51 1.34 6.86
C THR A 42 1.32 -0.17 6.89
N TYR A 43 0.08 -0.61 6.68
CA TYR A 43 -0.22 -2.00 6.39
C TYR A 43 -0.75 -2.10 4.98
N VAL A 44 -0.29 -3.11 4.25
CA VAL A 44 -0.76 -3.42 2.91
C VAL A 44 -1.36 -4.81 2.89
N ARG A 45 -2.42 -4.98 2.11
CA ARG A 45 -3.07 -6.26 1.91
C ARG A 45 -3.06 -6.59 0.43
N VAL A 46 -2.66 -7.83 0.09
CA VAL A 46 -2.71 -8.32 -1.29
C VAL A 46 -4.17 -8.44 -1.71
N TYR A 47 -4.53 -7.83 -2.85
CA TYR A 47 -5.86 -7.93 -3.40
C TYR A 47 -6.27 -9.40 -3.56
N GLN A 48 -7.56 -9.67 -3.40
CA GLN A 48 -8.19 -10.94 -3.66
C GLN A 48 -7.99 -11.34 -5.12
N ASN A 49 -7.76 -12.63 -5.33
CA ASN A 49 -7.47 -13.23 -6.63
C ASN A 49 -6.22 -12.63 -7.31
N THR A 50 -5.31 -12.05 -6.52
CA THR A 50 -4.04 -11.48 -6.98
C THR A 50 -2.89 -12.15 -6.23
N LEU A 51 -1.76 -12.34 -6.90
CA LEU A 51 -0.50 -12.72 -6.26
C LEU A 51 0.37 -11.47 -6.17
N GLY A 52 0.98 -11.25 -5.00
CA GLY A 52 1.91 -10.14 -4.81
C GLY A 52 3.29 -10.57 -5.27
N GLU A 53 3.61 -10.34 -6.54
CA GLU A 53 4.97 -10.57 -7.06
C GLU A 53 5.96 -9.65 -6.35
N LEU A 54 7.13 -10.21 -6.03
CA LEU A 54 8.17 -9.50 -5.30
C LEU A 54 9.35 -9.19 -6.20
N VAL A 55 9.86 -7.97 -6.06
CA VAL A 55 11.13 -7.54 -6.64
C VAL A 55 12.09 -7.09 -5.56
N ASN A 56 13.38 -7.12 -5.88
CA ASN A 56 14.39 -6.45 -5.08
C ASN A 56 14.50 -4.96 -5.43
N ALA A 57 15.37 -4.22 -4.75
CA ALA A 57 15.59 -2.79 -5.00
C ALA A 57 16.06 -2.44 -6.43
N HIS A 58 16.61 -3.40 -7.18
CA HIS A 58 17.01 -3.24 -8.59
C HIS A 58 15.90 -3.63 -9.56
N GLY A 59 14.71 -4.01 -9.06
CA GLY A 59 13.58 -4.47 -9.87
C GLY A 59 13.71 -5.91 -10.38
N SER A 60 14.65 -6.71 -9.86
CA SER A 60 14.74 -8.13 -10.21
C SER A 60 13.78 -8.95 -9.37
N THR A 61 13.08 -9.90 -10.00
CA THR A 61 12.14 -10.81 -9.33
C THR A 61 12.80 -11.62 -8.22
N VAL A 62 12.08 -11.80 -7.12
CA VAL A 62 12.44 -12.67 -5.99
C VAL A 62 11.71 -14.00 -6.16
N SER A 63 12.32 -15.11 -5.72
CA SER A 63 11.80 -16.47 -5.95
C SER A 63 10.52 -16.84 -5.19
N ARG A 64 9.98 -15.92 -4.38
CA ARG A 64 8.76 -16.10 -3.61
C ARG A 64 7.79 -14.96 -3.91
N GLU A 65 6.52 -15.22 -3.63
CA GLU A 65 5.43 -14.26 -3.80
C GLU A 65 4.57 -14.17 -2.53
N LEU A 66 3.72 -13.14 -2.47
CA LEU A 66 2.72 -12.98 -1.42
C LEU A 66 1.40 -13.61 -1.89
N LYS A 67 0.78 -14.43 -1.03
CA LYS A 67 -0.52 -15.01 -1.34
C LYS A 67 -1.61 -13.94 -1.33
N SER A 68 -2.63 -14.13 -2.17
CA SER A 68 -3.88 -13.37 -2.15
C SER A 68 -4.40 -13.18 -0.72
N SER A 69 -4.93 -12.00 -0.43
CA SER A 69 -5.67 -11.74 0.82
C SER A 69 -4.83 -11.91 2.10
N THR A 70 -3.50 -11.72 2.00
CA THR A 70 -2.58 -11.71 3.14
C THR A 70 -2.19 -10.29 3.53
N ASP A 71 -2.05 -10.06 4.84
CA ASP A 71 -1.71 -8.76 5.44
C ASP A 71 -0.20 -8.66 5.67
N TRP A 72 0.39 -7.52 5.31
CA TRP A 72 1.82 -7.26 5.43
C TRP A 72 2.07 -5.88 6.02
N LYS A 73 3.05 -5.79 6.92
CA LYS A 73 3.54 -4.50 7.39
C LYS A 73 4.51 -3.92 6.36
N SER A 74 4.38 -2.64 6.08
CA SER A 74 5.37 -1.89 5.30
C SER A 74 5.88 -0.70 6.08
N ASP A 75 7.16 -0.41 5.94
CA ASP A 75 7.80 0.74 6.57
C ASP A 75 8.26 1.81 5.56
N ARG A 76 8.19 1.50 4.26
CA ARG A 76 8.67 2.36 3.17
C ARG A 76 7.89 2.12 1.89
N ALA A 77 7.60 3.20 1.19
CA ALA A 77 7.18 3.18 -0.21
C ALA A 77 8.38 3.58 -1.10
N ALA A 78 8.76 2.73 -2.04
CA ALA A 78 9.87 2.96 -2.96
C ALA A 78 9.38 3.22 -4.39
N ASN A 79 10.13 4.01 -5.16
CA ASN A 79 9.97 4.06 -6.61
C ASN A 79 11.05 3.17 -7.24
N ILE A 80 10.63 2.08 -7.88
CA ILE A 80 11.50 1.10 -8.53
C ILE A 80 11.06 1.06 -9.99
N ASN A 81 11.97 1.40 -10.91
CA ASN A 81 11.70 1.45 -12.35
C ASN A 81 10.48 2.30 -12.76
N GLY A 82 10.22 3.41 -12.05
CA GLY A 82 9.11 4.32 -12.34
C GLY A 82 7.79 3.97 -11.64
N GLU A 83 7.71 2.81 -11.00
CA GLU A 83 6.51 2.27 -10.39
C GLU A 83 6.60 2.33 -8.86
N LYS A 84 5.47 2.48 -8.18
CA LYS A 84 5.40 2.52 -6.71
C LYS A 84 5.38 1.09 -6.16
N TYR A 85 6.20 0.83 -5.14
CA TYR A 85 6.26 -0.43 -4.42
C TYR A 85 6.25 -0.22 -2.91
N TYR A 86 5.80 -1.22 -2.16
CA TYR A 86 5.88 -1.28 -0.70
C TYR A 86 6.90 -2.30 -0.27
N ARG A 87 7.78 -1.94 0.66
CA ARG A 87 8.73 -2.89 1.25
C ARG A 87 8.01 -3.81 2.22
N VAL A 88 8.16 -5.11 2.07
CA VAL A 88 7.53 -6.13 2.95
C VAL A 88 8.55 -7.01 3.66
N ALA A 89 9.80 -7.03 3.21
CA ALA A 89 10.93 -7.64 3.90
C ALA A 89 12.25 -6.96 3.48
N THR A 90 13.38 -7.47 4.00
CA THR A 90 14.71 -6.97 3.63
C THR A 90 14.93 -7.12 2.14
N ASN A 91 15.00 -6.00 1.42
CA ASN A 91 15.21 -5.95 -0.02
C ASN A 91 14.14 -6.72 -0.83
N GLU A 92 12.89 -6.74 -0.34
CA GLU A 92 11.76 -7.35 -1.05
C GLU A 92 10.58 -6.38 -1.04
N PHE A 93 10.05 -6.12 -2.23
CA PHE A 93 9.08 -5.08 -2.50
C PHE A 93 7.93 -5.61 -3.35
N VAL A 94 6.70 -5.35 -2.93
CA VAL A 94 5.47 -5.70 -3.68
C VAL A 94 4.95 -4.48 -4.42
N LYS A 95 4.44 -4.66 -5.64
CA LYS A 95 3.95 -3.56 -6.47
C LYS A 95 2.68 -2.96 -5.85
N ALA A 96 2.58 -1.63 -5.86
CA ALA A 96 1.44 -0.93 -5.27
C ALA A 96 0.10 -1.20 -5.99
N SER A 97 0.12 -1.68 -7.23
CA SER A 97 -1.09 -2.11 -7.96
C SER A 97 -1.68 -3.42 -7.46
N ASP A 98 -0.89 -4.23 -6.75
CA ASP A 98 -1.26 -5.60 -6.37
C ASP A 98 -1.73 -5.66 -4.91
N VAL A 99 -1.66 -4.52 -4.21
CA VAL A 99 -2.03 -4.36 -2.81
C VAL A 99 -2.82 -3.07 -2.59
N TYR A 100 -3.54 -3.00 -1.46
CA TYR A 100 -4.12 -1.76 -0.94
C TYR A 100 -3.61 -1.45 0.47
N GLU A 101 -3.52 -0.17 0.80
CA GLU A 101 -3.20 0.27 2.17
C GLU A 101 -4.45 0.20 3.05
N TYR A 102 -4.29 -0.24 4.30
CA TYR A 102 -5.36 -0.20 5.28
C TYR A 102 -4.85 0.24 6.66
N SER A 103 -5.78 0.65 7.52
CA SER A 103 -5.51 0.97 8.92
C SER A 103 -6.44 0.18 9.83
N TYR A 104 -5.90 -0.39 10.90
CA TYR A 104 -6.70 -0.99 11.96
C TYR A 104 -7.53 0.09 12.65
N ASP A 105 -8.83 -0.14 12.73
CA ASP A 105 -9.82 0.71 13.38
C ASP A 105 -11.06 -0.15 13.56
N SER A 106 -11.71 -0.14 14.71
CA SER A 106 -12.79 -1.09 15.00
C SER A 106 -14.06 -0.43 15.56
N PRO A 107 -14.56 0.68 14.96
CA PRO A 107 -15.85 1.20 15.36
C PRO A 107 -16.97 0.22 15.05
N ILE A 108 -18.07 0.35 15.78
CA ILE A 108 -19.35 -0.19 15.34
C ILE A 108 -19.95 0.82 14.39
N VAL A 109 -20.40 0.37 13.22
CA VAL A 109 -21.09 1.22 12.25
C VAL A 109 -22.58 0.87 12.20
N SER A 110 -23.45 1.87 12.14
CA SER A 110 -24.90 1.69 12.10
C SER A 110 -25.52 2.31 10.84
N THR A 111 -26.42 1.56 10.20
CA THR A 111 -27.13 2.01 8.99
C THR A 111 -28.39 2.80 9.34
N THR A 112 -28.72 3.84 8.57
CA THR A 112 -29.97 4.63 8.70
C THR A 112 -30.93 4.46 7.54
N LYS A 113 -30.47 3.77 6.50
CA LYS A 113 -31.16 3.39 5.27
C LYS A 113 -30.59 2.06 4.81
N THR A 114 -31.16 1.47 3.75
CA THR A 114 -30.51 0.36 3.08
C THR A 114 -29.16 0.83 2.51
N THR A 115 -28.08 0.19 2.92
CA THR A 115 -26.70 0.61 2.58
C THR A 115 -26.05 -0.39 1.64
N VAL A 116 -25.41 0.14 0.59
CA VAL A 116 -24.66 -0.65 -0.42
C VAL A 116 -23.36 -1.15 0.20
N VAL A 117 -23.00 -2.40 -0.13
CA VAL A 117 -21.72 -2.99 0.24
C VAL A 117 -20.81 -3.02 -1.00
N TYR A 118 -19.52 -2.79 -0.79
CA TYR A 118 -18.49 -2.74 -1.81
C TYR A 118 -17.41 -3.79 -1.54
N ASP A 119 -16.74 -4.26 -2.59
CA ASP A 119 -15.48 -4.99 -2.45
C ASP A 119 -14.31 -4.04 -2.17
N GLU A 120 -13.13 -4.58 -1.87
CA GLU A 120 -11.89 -3.84 -1.64
C GLU A 120 -11.38 -3.02 -2.85
N ARG A 121 -12.01 -3.14 -4.03
CA ARG A 121 -11.73 -2.33 -5.21
C ARG A 121 -12.80 -1.25 -5.44
N GLY A 122 -13.81 -1.17 -4.57
CA GLY A 122 -14.91 -0.22 -4.68
C GLY A 122 -16.01 -0.63 -5.65
N ASN A 123 -16.06 -1.88 -6.10
CA ASN A 123 -17.19 -2.38 -6.88
C ASN A 123 -18.33 -2.75 -5.94
N ALA A 124 -19.55 -2.34 -6.26
CA ALA A 124 -20.73 -2.74 -5.49
C ALA A 124 -20.95 -4.25 -5.61
N VAL A 125 -21.19 -4.92 -4.48
CA VAL A 125 -21.57 -6.33 -4.43
C VAL A 125 -23.08 -6.48 -4.26
N SER A 126 -23.61 -7.69 -4.45
CA SER A 126 -25.06 -7.95 -4.36
C SER A 126 -25.63 -7.82 -2.95
N THR A 127 -24.78 -7.84 -1.93
CA THR A 127 -25.19 -7.68 -0.53
C THR A 127 -25.58 -6.24 -0.25
N GLN A 128 -26.70 -6.07 0.47
CA GLN A 128 -27.12 -4.82 1.04
C GLN A 128 -27.34 -4.98 2.52
N LEU A 129 -27.01 -3.95 3.29
CA LEU A 129 -27.26 -3.94 4.72
C LEU A 129 -28.65 -3.35 4.98
N PRO A 130 -29.53 -4.03 5.74
CA PRO A 130 -30.80 -3.46 6.17
C PRO A 130 -30.60 -2.18 6.97
N THR A 131 -31.62 -1.33 6.97
CA THR A 131 -31.67 -0.12 7.80
C THR A 131 -31.66 -0.45 9.30
N ASN A 132 -31.18 0.49 10.12
CA ASN A 132 -31.17 0.41 11.60
C ASN A 132 -30.45 -0.84 12.14
N SER A 133 -29.38 -1.27 11.46
CA SER A 133 -28.58 -2.43 11.84
C SER A 133 -27.15 -2.01 12.14
N SER A 134 -26.50 -2.72 13.06
CA SER A 134 -25.14 -2.41 13.52
C SER A 134 -24.17 -3.51 13.14
N TYR A 135 -22.98 -3.12 12.66
CA TYR A 135 -21.95 -4.01 12.17
C TYR A 135 -20.63 -3.73 12.87
N LYS A 136 -19.94 -4.79 13.27
CA LYS A 136 -18.56 -4.67 13.76
C LYS A 136 -17.64 -4.46 12.57
N THR A 137 -16.61 -3.66 12.78
CA THR A 137 -15.54 -3.44 11.81
C THR A 137 -14.20 -3.77 12.44
N ASP A 138 -13.18 -4.02 11.63
CA ASP A 138 -11.82 -4.29 12.12
C ASP A 138 -10.74 -3.41 11.49
N ARG A 139 -11.08 -2.72 10.39
CA ARG A 139 -10.19 -1.79 9.69
C ARG A 139 -10.98 -0.84 8.80
N TYR A 140 -10.27 0.18 8.30
CA TYR A 140 -10.71 0.96 7.16
C TYR A 140 -9.62 1.04 6.09
N GLU A 141 -10.04 1.38 4.89
CA GLU A 141 -9.16 1.78 3.78
C GLU A 141 -9.70 3.03 3.08
N MET A 142 -8.90 3.60 2.19
CA MET A 142 -9.27 4.73 1.36
C MET A 142 -9.40 4.28 -0.09
N ILE A 143 -10.63 4.18 -0.60
CA ILE A 143 -10.91 3.83 -1.99
C ILE A 143 -11.25 5.13 -2.71
N ASN A 144 -10.46 5.51 -3.72
CA ASN A 144 -10.61 6.77 -4.46
C ASN A 144 -10.69 8.03 -3.58
N GLY A 145 -10.00 8.03 -2.43
CA GLY A 145 -9.98 9.16 -1.49
C GLY A 145 -11.15 9.20 -0.51
N GLU A 146 -12.03 8.21 -0.53
CA GLU A 146 -13.17 8.08 0.38
C GLU A 146 -12.92 6.95 1.38
N LYS A 147 -13.37 7.12 2.63
CA LYS A 147 -13.14 6.14 3.71
C LYS A 147 -14.16 5.02 3.64
N TYR A 148 -13.69 3.78 3.70
CA TYR A 148 -14.52 2.57 3.71
C TYR A 148 -14.18 1.69 4.92
N TYR A 149 -15.19 1.25 5.66
CA TYR A 149 -15.02 0.34 6.80
C TYR A 149 -15.28 -1.09 6.38
N ARG A 150 -14.38 -2.01 6.76
CA ARG A 150 -14.56 -3.43 6.48
C ARG A 150 -15.51 -4.06 7.49
N ILE A 151 -16.57 -4.69 7.01
CA ILE A 151 -17.59 -5.35 7.84
C ILE A 151 -17.56 -6.87 7.73
N ALA A 152 -17.00 -7.42 6.65
CA ALA A 152 -16.76 -8.85 6.46
C ALA A 152 -15.61 -9.08 5.46
N THR A 153 -15.29 -10.33 5.14
CA THR A 153 -14.29 -10.66 4.12
C THR A 153 -14.69 -10.05 2.77
N ASP A 154 -13.83 -9.17 2.25
CA ASP A 154 -14.04 -8.45 0.97
C ASP A 154 -15.39 -7.70 0.92
N GLN A 155 -15.82 -7.16 2.06
CA GLN A 155 -17.06 -6.41 2.17
C GLN A 155 -16.86 -5.16 3.02
N PHE A 156 -17.17 -4.03 2.40
CA PHE A 156 -16.93 -2.71 2.91
C PHE A 156 -18.15 -1.82 2.78
N VAL A 157 -18.31 -0.89 3.72
CA VAL A 157 -19.32 0.17 3.65
C VAL A 157 -18.64 1.52 3.61
N LYS A 158 -19.18 2.43 2.81
CA LYS A 158 -18.71 3.81 2.74
C LYS A 158 -19.02 4.52 4.05
N ALA A 159 -18.03 5.20 4.62
CA ALA A 159 -18.17 5.85 5.93
C ALA A 159 -19.26 6.92 5.96
N GLU A 160 -19.56 7.57 4.83
CA GLU A 160 -20.63 8.59 4.74
C GLU A 160 -22.05 8.00 4.78
N ASP A 161 -22.20 6.70 4.51
CA ASP A 161 -23.49 6.01 4.47
C ASP A 161 -23.86 5.34 5.81
N VAL A 162 -23.01 5.50 6.84
CA VAL A 162 -23.18 4.89 8.16
C VAL A 162 -22.85 5.88 9.29
N ASN A 163 -23.43 5.66 10.46
CA ASN A 163 -23.10 6.37 11.69
C ASN A 163 -22.09 5.58 12.52
N LEU A 164 -21.33 6.29 13.37
CA LEU A 164 -20.44 5.73 14.40
C LEU A 164 -21.08 5.82 15.79
#